data_AF-A0A963CBS4-F1
#
_entry.id   AF-A0A963CBS4-F1
#
_cell.length_a   1.000
_cell.length_b   1.000
_cell.length_c   1.000
_cell.angle_alpha   90.00
_cell.angle_beta   90.00
_cell.angle_gamma   90.00
#
_symmetry.space_group_name_H-M   'P 1'
#
loop_
_entity.id
_entity.type
_entity.pdbx_description
1 polymer ?
#
loop_
_entity_poly.entity_id
_entity_poly.type
_entity_poly.pdbx_seq_one_letter_code
_entity_poly.pdbx_strand_id
1 'polypeptide(L)'
;MNKLPRLLVCMVPVLLTACASSTSRLDSRFGESVAVLQAQQTADPAAPLRNRDRIVTGFEARTASAVVDRYYKSFEKPPRPVNVINIGFGGR
;
A
#
# COMPACT_ATOMS: atom_id res chain seq x y z
N MET A 1 -3.06 56.52 -10.80
CA MET A 1 -2.28 55.29 -11.11
C MET A 1 -3.06 54.03 -10.71
N ASN A 2 -4.10 53.73 -11.48
CA ASN A 2 -4.64 52.44 -11.94
C ASN A 2 -4.19 51.18 -11.14
N LYS A 3 -4.51 51.11 -9.83
CA LYS A 3 -4.22 49.93 -8.97
C LYS A 3 -5.15 48.74 -9.27
N LEU A 4 -6.34 49.03 -9.81
CA LEU A 4 -7.40 48.06 -10.12
C LEU A 4 -6.97 46.96 -11.13
N PRO A 5 -6.37 47.27 -12.30
CA PRO A 5 -5.92 46.24 -13.23
C PRO A 5 -4.76 45.41 -12.66
N ARG A 6 -3.89 46.00 -11.82
CA ARG A 6 -2.83 45.28 -11.12
C ARG A 6 -3.39 44.27 -10.11
N LEU A 7 -4.44 44.65 -9.38
CA LEU A 7 -5.10 43.76 -8.43
C LEU A 7 -5.78 42.58 -9.14
N LEU A 8 -6.40 42.86 -10.31
CA LEU A 8 -7.09 41.86 -11.11
C LEU A 8 -6.11 40.83 -11.71
N VAL A 9 -4.95 41.29 -12.21
CA VAL A 9 -3.88 40.40 -12.71
C VAL A 9 -3.32 39.48 -11.62
N CYS A 10 -3.19 39.96 -10.38
CA CYS A 10 -2.74 39.14 -9.26
C CYS A 10 -3.76 38.08 -8.80
N MET A 11 -5.05 38.27 -9.08
CA MET A 11 -6.11 37.36 -8.64
C MET A 11 -6.28 36.15 -9.55
N VAL A 12 -5.95 36.29 -10.85
CA VAL A 12 -6.04 35.22 -11.86
C VAL A 12 -5.34 33.92 -11.42
N PRO A 13 -4.06 33.89 -10.99
CA PRO A 13 -3.41 32.64 -10.60
C PRO A 13 -4.04 31.94 -9.38
N VAL A 14 -4.67 32.69 -8.47
CA VAL A 14 -5.37 32.13 -7.29
C VAL A 14 -6.66 31.42 -7.70
N LEU A 15 -7.36 31.94 -8.72
CA LEU A 15 -8.55 31.30 -9.28
C LEU A 15 -8.20 30.02 -10.06
N LEU A 16 -7.01 29.95 -10.68
CA LEU A 16 -6.55 28.73 -11.38
C LEU A 16 -6.22 27.57 -10.41
N THR A 17 -5.85 27.84 -9.16
CA THR A 17 -5.56 26.78 -8.17
C THR A 17 -6.81 26.34 -7.38
N ALA A 18 -7.95 27.01 -7.55
CA ALA A 18 -9.18 26.69 -6.82
C ALA A 18 -9.77 25.30 -7.15
N CYS A 19 -9.40 24.71 -8.29
CA CYS A 19 -9.78 23.33 -8.65
C CYS A 19 -8.80 22.27 -8.12
N ALA A 20 -7.64 22.66 -7.59
CA ALA A 20 -6.75 21.75 -6.90
C ALA A 20 -7.29 21.55 -5.48
N SER A 21 -8.26 20.63 -5.36
CA SER A 21 -8.77 20.20 -4.05
C SER A 21 -7.58 19.87 -3.15
N SER A 22 -7.48 20.53 -1.99
CA SER A 22 -6.43 20.24 -1.03
C SER A 22 -6.45 18.75 -0.72
N THR A 23 -5.30 18.09 -0.80
CA THR A 23 -5.18 16.65 -0.50
C THR A 23 -5.89 16.37 0.82
N SER A 24 -6.75 15.35 0.84
CA SER A 24 -7.65 15.14 1.96
C SER A 24 -6.87 14.91 3.26
N ARG A 25 -7.48 15.15 4.43
CA ARG A 25 -6.82 14.88 5.72
C ARG A 25 -6.32 13.42 5.82
N LEU A 26 -7.01 12.49 5.16
CA LEU A 26 -6.61 11.09 5.04
C LEU A 26 -5.27 10.95 4.32
N ASP A 27 -5.11 11.61 3.18
CA ASP A 27 -3.88 11.55 2.38
C ASP A 27 -2.70 12.21 3.12
N SER A 28 -2.98 13.29 3.87
CA SER A 28 -1.95 13.99 4.66
C SER A 28 -1.32 13.13 5.77
N ARG A 29 -2.02 12.06 6.19
CA ARG A 29 -1.61 11.16 7.29
C ARG A 29 -1.32 9.73 6.81
N PHE A 30 -1.29 9.51 5.51
CA PHE A 30 -1.13 8.18 4.93
C PHE A 30 0.10 7.43 5.48
N GLY A 31 1.25 8.10 5.59
CA GLY A 31 2.47 7.51 6.14
C GLY A 31 2.34 7.06 7.60
N GLU A 32 1.61 7.83 8.42
CA GLU A 32 1.34 7.48 9.82
C GLU A 32 0.44 6.24 9.91
N SER A 33 -0.63 6.20 9.10
CA SER A 33 -1.52 5.03 9.02
C SER A 33 -0.78 3.76 8.58
N VAL A 34 0.11 3.86 7.58
CA VAL A 34 0.92 2.73 7.12
C VAL A 34 1.88 2.27 8.22
N ALA A 35 2.53 3.18 8.92
CA ALA A 35 3.43 2.84 10.02
C ALA A 35 2.69 2.10 11.17
N VAL A 36 1.49 2.57 11.52
CA VAL A 36 0.64 1.91 12.53
C VAL A 36 0.22 0.51 12.07
N LEU A 37 -0.25 0.39 10.82
CA LEU A 37 -0.63 -0.91 10.26
C LEU A 37 0.54 -1.88 10.22
N GLN A 38 1.72 -1.42 9.79
CA GLN A 38 2.92 -2.22 9.78
C GLN A 38 3.28 -2.71 11.19
N ALA A 39 3.21 -1.84 12.20
CA ALA A 39 3.46 -2.23 13.59
C ALA A 39 2.46 -3.28 14.10
N GLN A 40 1.19 -3.19 13.70
CA GLN A 40 0.15 -4.17 14.05
C GLN A 40 0.28 -5.50 13.29
N GLN A 41 0.75 -5.47 12.04
CA GLN A 41 0.91 -6.64 11.20
C GLN A 41 2.25 -7.35 11.42
N THR A 42 3.23 -6.67 12.02
CA THR A 42 4.54 -7.25 12.31
C THR A 42 4.45 -8.12 13.56
N ALA A 43 4.45 -9.45 13.37
CA ALA A 43 4.38 -10.41 14.47
C ALA A 43 5.59 -10.34 15.43
N ASP A 44 6.79 -10.05 14.89
CA ASP A 44 8.01 -9.89 15.68
C ASP A 44 8.92 -8.81 15.08
N PRO A 45 8.91 -7.59 15.66
CA PRO A 45 9.76 -6.48 15.19
C PRO A 45 11.26 -6.72 15.37
N ALA A 46 11.68 -7.60 16.29
CA ALA A 46 13.08 -7.88 16.58
C ALA A 46 13.64 -9.05 15.75
N ALA A 47 12.80 -9.75 14.98
CA ALA A 47 13.21 -10.87 14.14
C ALA A 47 14.36 -10.54 13.17
N PRO A 48 14.40 -9.37 12.50
CA PRO A 48 15.51 -9.04 11.61
C PRO A 48 16.84 -8.89 12.35
N LEU A 49 16.84 -8.30 13.56
CA LEU A 49 18.05 -8.13 14.37
C LEU A 49 18.54 -9.49 14.91
N ARG A 50 17.63 -10.31 15.42
CA ARG A 50 17.94 -11.63 16.00
C ARG A 50 18.43 -12.63 14.95
N ASN A 51 17.99 -12.50 13.70
CA ASN A 51 18.34 -13.40 12.61
C ASN A 51 19.34 -12.79 11.61
N ARG A 52 20.06 -11.71 11.97
CA ARG A 52 20.98 -11.00 11.05
C ARG A 52 21.97 -11.92 10.34
N ASP A 53 22.52 -12.88 11.06
CA ASP A 53 23.55 -13.79 10.54
C ASP A 53 22.95 -15.06 9.92
N ARG A 54 21.63 -15.26 10.09
CA ARG A 54 20.88 -16.38 9.52
C ARG A 54 20.33 -15.97 8.15
N ILE A 55 21.23 -15.70 7.22
CA ILE A 55 20.87 -15.63 5.80
C ILE A 55 20.48 -17.05 5.39
N VAL A 56 19.19 -17.29 5.14
CA VAL A 56 18.73 -18.58 4.62
C VAL A 56 19.15 -18.66 3.15
N THR A 57 20.31 -19.26 2.89
CA THR A 57 20.79 -19.53 1.53
C THR A 57 20.17 -20.83 1.03
N GLY A 58 19.09 -20.72 0.25
CA GLY A 58 18.42 -21.85 -0.39
C GLY A 58 17.19 -22.37 0.38
N PHE A 59 16.61 -23.47 -0.12
CA PHE A 59 15.46 -24.13 0.49
C PHE A 59 15.92 -25.35 1.29
N GLU A 60 15.33 -25.56 2.47
CA GLU A 60 15.40 -26.87 3.12
C GLU A 60 14.85 -27.95 2.19
N ALA A 61 15.42 -29.16 2.22
CA ALA A 61 15.05 -30.24 1.28
C ALA A 61 13.54 -30.54 1.25
N ARG A 62 12.88 -30.49 2.42
CA ARG A 62 11.42 -30.65 2.53
C ARG A 62 10.66 -29.53 1.82
N THR A 63 11.12 -28.29 1.98
CA THR A 63 10.51 -27.11 1.34
C THR A 63 10.71 -27.17 -0.16
N ALA A 64 11.91 -27.52 -0.63
CA ALA A 64 12.19 -27.69 -2.06
C ALA A 64 11.27 -28.74 -2.71
N SER A 65 11.14 -29.91 -2.07
CA SER A 65 10.22 -30.96 -2.54
C SER A 65 8.76 -30.50 -2.55
N ALA A 66 8.31 -29.81 -1.49
CA ALA A 66 6.94 -29.30 -1.41
C ALA A 66 6.64 -28.22 -2.47
N VAL A 67 7.62 -27.40 -2.86
CA VAL A 67 7.48 -26.42 -3.94
C VAL A 67 7.24 -27.12 -5.28
N VAL A 68 8.06 -28.13 -5.60
CA VAL A 68 7.93 -28.91 -6.84
C VAL A 68 6.59 -29.65 -6.88
N ASP A 69 6.20 -30.31 -5.78
CA ASP A 69 4.91 -31.00 -5.66
C ASP A 69 3.71 -30.06 -5.85
N ARG A 70 3.74 -28.88 -5.23
CA ARG A 70 2.70 -27.86 -5.43
C ARG A 70 2.63 -27.35 -6.85
N TYR A 71 3.78 -27.18 -7.51
CA TYR A 71 3.84 -26.76 -8.91
C TYR A 71 3.09 -27.77 -9.79
N TYR A 72 3.40 -29.07 -9.69
CA TYR A 72 2.69 -30.10 -10.46
C TYR A 72 1.20 -30.15 -10.14
N LYS A 73 0.83 -30.16 -8.85
CA LYS A 73 -0.58 -30.17 -8.41
C LYS A 73 -1.39 -28.98 -8.89
N SER A 74 -0.75 -27.84 -9.19
CA SER A 74 -1.44 -26.67 -9.71
C SER A 74 -2.04 -26.88 -11.11
N PHE A 75 -1.49 -27.83 -11.87
CA PHE A 75 -1.98 -28.19 -13.21
C PHE A 75 -3.01 -29.33 -13.19
N GLU A 76 -3.05 -30.11 -12.10
CA GLU A 76 -3.98 -31.25 -11.98
C GLU A 76 -5.42 -30.84 -11.66
N LYS A 77 -5.61 -29.68 -11.03
CA LYS A 77 -6.93 -29.24 -10.56
C LYS A 77 -7.30 -27.91 -11.22
N PRO A 78 -8.53 -27.75 -11.71
CA PRO A 78 -9.04 -26.45 -12.09
C PRO A 78 -8.83 -25.47 -10.92
N PRO A 79 -8.48 -24.20 -11.20
CA PRO A 79 -8.35 -23.20 -10.14
C PRO A 79 -9.61 -23.24 -9.29
N ARG A 80 -9.43 -23.38 -7.96
CA ARG A 80 -10.57 -23.35 -7.04
C ARG A 80 -11.36 -22.07 -7.30
N PRO A 81 -12.71 -22.12 -7.33
CA PRO A 81 -13.51 -20.91 -7.40
C PRO A 81 -13.02 -19.96 -6.32
N VAL A 82 -12.47 -18.81 -6.73
CA VAL A 82 -12.03 -17.80 -5.78
C VAL A 82 -13.29 -17.19 -5.18
N ASN A 83 -13.45 -17.33 -3.87
CA ASN A 83 -14.49 -16.60 -3.16
C ASN A 83 -14.10 -15.13 -3.21
N VAL A 84 -14.73 -14.38 -4.12
CA VAL A 84 -14.57 -12.93 -4.21
C VAL A 84 -15.22 -12.36 -2.95
N ILE A 85 -14.42 -11.86 -2.02
CA ILE A 85 -14.93 -11.10 -0.88
C ILE A 85 -15.27 -9.71 -1.44
N ASN A 86 -16.55 -9.49 -1.73
CA ASN A 86 -17.07 -8.16 -2.02
C ASN A 86 -17.13 -7.36 -0.72
N ILE A 87 -16.02 -6.75 -0.31
CA ILE A 87 -16.00 -5.79 0.80
C ILE A 87 -16.64 -4.50 0.29
N GLY A 88 -17.95 -4.40 0.44
CA GLY A 88 -18.68 -3.15 0.26
C GLY A 88 -18.36 -2.21 1.41
N PHE A 89 -17.52 -1.20 1.17
CA PHE A 89 -17.43 -0.04 2.06
C PHE A 89 -18.70 0.81 1.88
N GLY A 90 -19.81 0.36 2.47
CA GLY A 90 -21.03 1.15 2.61
C GLY A 90 -20.81 2.20 3.70
N GLY A 91 -20.71 3.46 3.27
CA GLY A 91 -20.40 4.61 4.12
C GLY A 91 -21.37 4.83 5.28
N ARG A 92 -20.80 5.35 6.36
CA ARG A 92 -21.44 6.29 7.27
C ARG A 92 -20.51 7.48 7.44
#